data_AF-A0A4Y5YBL3-F1
#
_entry.id   AF-A0A4Y5YBL3-F1
#
_cell.length_a   1.000
_cell.length_b   1.000
_cell.length_c   1.000
_cell.angle_alpha   90.00
_cell.angle_beta   90.00
_cell.angle_gamma   90.00
#
_symmetry.space_group_name_H-M   'P 1'
#
loop_
_entity.id
_entity.type
_entity.pdbx_description
1 polymer ?
#
loop_
_entity_poly.entity_id
_entity_poly.type
_entity_poly.pdbx_seq_one_letter_code
_entity_poly.pdbx_strand_id
1 'polypeptide(L)'
;MTQSTLLTRHSLSQGFTLIELVVVIIILAILAVVAAPKFIGLSTEARESTLSGVMASVKTANNLVYARSQMTSFQVQPVTNRDDLIDVDLDNDGVYETRLKWGYLDNTDIEEWINLDDVFTIQYQGIAFTYIGYDKDGNGQVANDNCYFLYTQAANATTPPKYQTVLSGC
;
A
#
# COMPACT_ATOMS: atom_id res chain seq x y z
N MET A 1 46.83 54.26 38.21
CA MET A 1 46.32 53.61 36.98
C MET A 1 46.38 52.12 37.19
N THR A 2 45.21 51.50 37.18
CA THR A 2 44.85 50.16 37.63
C THR A 2 45.33 49.07 36.67
N GLN A 3 46.10 48.09 37.14
CA GLN A 3 46.36 46.86 36.37
C GLN A 3 45.11 45.96 36.45
N SER A 4 44.51 45.71 35.30
CA SER A 4 43.37 44.82 35.11
C SER A 4 43.87 43.39 34.92
N THR A 5 43.64 42.52 35.90
CA THR A 5 44.02 41.11 35.85
C THR A 5 42.98 40.33 35.03
N LEU A 6 43.30 40.03 33.76
CA LEU A 6 42.51 39.19 32.87
C LEU A 6 42.54 37.73 33.35
N LEU A 7 41.44 37.26 33.96
CA LEU A 7 41.23 35.85 34.30
C LEU A 7 40.91 35.06 33.03
N THR A 8 41.90 34.38 32.47
CA THR A 8 41.71 33.45 31.34
C THR A 8 40.97 32.21 31.85
N ARG A 9 39.70 32.02 31.46
CA ARG A 9 38.95 30.77 31.70
C ARG A 9 39.63 29.64 30.95
N HIS A 10 40.23 28.70 31.68
CA HIS A 10 40.72 27.43 31.13
C HIS A 10 39.51 26.54 30.83
N SER A 11 39.17 26.35 29.56
CA SER A 11 38.21 25.31 29.16
C SER A 11 38.91 23.95 29.30
N LEU A 12 38.58 23.20 30.35
CA LEU A 12 39.00 21.81 30.49
C LEU A 12 38.39 21.02 29.32
N SER A 13 39.20 20.75 28.29
CA SER A 13 38.82 19.79 27.26
C SER A 13 38.85 18.40 27.88
N GLN A 14 37.69 17.92 28.33
CA GLN A 14 37.52 16.53 28.73
C GLN A 14 37.60 15.66 27.47
N GLY A 15 38.75 15.04 27.24
CA GLY A 15 38.91 14.03 26.21
C GLY A 15 38.23 12.73 26.63
N PHE A 16 37.58 12.06 25.66
CA PHE A 16 37.03 10.71 25.84
C PHE A 16 38.16 9.73 26.15
N THR A 17 37.95 8.82 27.09
CA THR A 17 38.94 7.77 27.38
C THR A 17 38.90 6.67 26.32
N LEU A 18 40.04 6.02 26.04
CA LEU A 18 40.06 4.88 25.11
C LEU A 18 39.14 3.74 25.58
N ILE A 19 39.00 3.54 26.89
CA ILE A 19 38.13 2.51 27.44
C ILE A 19 36.65 2.83 27.25
N GLU A 20 36.23 4.09 27.36
CA GLU A 20 34.84 4.48 27.05
C GLU A 20 34.47 4.15 25.62
N LEU A 21 35.37 4.43 24.67
CA LEU A 21 35.12 4.12 23.26
C LEU A 21 35.03 2.60 23.03
N VAL A 22 35.89 1.81 23.66
CA VAL A 22 35.86 0.34 23.56
C VAL A 22 34.58 -0.25 24.16
N VAL A 23 34.14 0.23 25.32
CA VAL A 23 32.90 -0.27 25.94
C VAL A 23 31.68 0.07 25.09
N VAL A 24 31.63 1.27 24.51
CA VAL A 24 30.52 1.70 23.64
C VAL A 24 30.40 0.79 22.41
N ILE A 25 31.49 0.48 21.71
CA ILE A 25 31.44 -0.40 20.53
C ILE A 25 31.04 -1.83 20.89
N ILE A 26 31.43 -2.33 22.07
CA ILE A 26 31.02 -3.66 22.55
C ILE A 26 29.51 -3.68 22.80
N ILE A 27 28.97 -2.65 23.45
CA ILE A 27 27.53 -2.54 23.70
C ILE A 27 26.76 -2.46 22.37
N LEU A 28 27.22 -1.61 21.44
CA LEU A 28 26.60 -1.50 20.11
C LEU A 28 26.64 -2.82 19.33
N ALA A 29 27.73 -3.59 19.43
CA ALA A 29 27.84 -4.89 18.79
C ALA A 29 26.80 -5.89 19.32
N ILE A 30 26.58 -5.95 20.64
CA ILE A 30 25.58 -6.84 21.24
C ILE A 30 24.17 -6.42 20.82
N LEU A 31 23.87 -5.11 20.87
CA LEU A 31 22.55 -4.59 20.47
C LEU A 31 22.25 -4.87 18.99
N ALA A 32 23.24 -4.75 18.11
CA ALA A 32 23.08 -5.03 16.69
C ALA A 32 22.72 -6.51 16.41
N VAL A 33 23.39 -7.45 17.08
CA VAL A 33 23.15 -8.89 16.90
C VAL A 33 21.74 -9.29 17.33
N VAL A 34 21.23 -8.70 18.42
CA VAL A 34 19.88 -9.02 18.93
C VAL A 34 18.79 -8.30 18.12
N ALA A 35 19.03 -7.09 17.63
CA ALA A 35 18.04 -6.29 16.91
C ALA A 35 17.83 -6.72 15.45
N ALA A 36 18.89 -7.19 14.77
CA ALA A 36 18.82 -7.47 13.33
C ALA A 36 17.76 -8.51 12.91
N PRO A 37 17.61 -9.68 13.57
CA PRO A 37 16.60 -10.66 13.17
C PRO A 37 15.16 -10.15 13.35
N LYS A 38 14.92 -9.37 14.42
CA LYS A 38 13.60 -8.78 14.70
C LYS A 38 13.22 -7.73 13.66
N PHE A 39 14.17 -6.93 13.21
CA PHE A 39 13.93 -5.89 12.21
C PHE A 39 13.51 -6.48 10.85
N ILE A 40 14.11 -7.62 10.46
CA ILE A 40 13.74 -8.34 9.22
C ILE A 40 12.30 -8.84 9.29
N GLY A 41 11.90 -9.51 10.38
CA GLY A 41 10.53 -10.01 10.54
C GLY A 41 9.47 -8.92 10.52
N LEU A 42 9.72 -7.80 11.20
CA LEU A 42 8.80 -6.66 11.22
C LEU A 42 8.55 -6.06 9.83
N SER A 43 9.55 -6.10 8.96
CA SER A 43 9.42 -5.57 7.59
C SER A 43 8.49 -6.45 6.74
N THR A 44 8.59 -7.78 6.86
CA THR A 44 7.69 -8.72 6.19
C THR A 44 6.26 -8.58 6.74
N GLU A 45 6.08 -8.61 8.06
CA GLU A 45 4.77 -8.44 8.69
C GLU A 45 4.10 -7.10 8.31
N ALA A 46 4.88 -6.03 8.19
CA ALA A 46 4.38 -4.74 7.74
C ALA A 46 3.84 -4.81 6.30
N ARG A 47 4.56 -5.45 5.37
CA ARG A 47 4.11 -5.63 3.98
C ARG A 47 2.84 -6.46 3.88
N GLU A 48 2.78 -7.56 4.63
CA GLU A 48 1.60 -8.44 4.69
C GLU A 48 0.36 -7.70 5.22
N SER A 49 0.56 -6.91 6.27
CA SER A 49 -0.49 -6.08 6.87
C SER A 49 -0.99 -5.01 5.89
N THR A 50 -0.07 -4.31 5.20
CA THR A 50 -0.44 -3.30 4.21
C THR A 50 -1.21 -3.91 3.05
N LEU A 51 -0.78 -5.07 2.52
CA LEU A 51 -1.53 -5.78 1.47
C LEU A 51 -2.94 -6.20 1.92
N SER A 52 -3.06 -6.67 3.16
CA SER A 52 -4.35 -6.98 3.76
C SER A 52 -5.24 -5.75 3.91
N GLY A 53 -4.63 -4.60 4.22
CA GLY A 53 -5.28 -3.28 4.23
C GLY A 53 -5.79 -2.88 2.84
N VAL A 54 -4.96 -3.01 1.80
CA VAL A 54 -5.35 -2.75 0.40
C VAL A 54 -6.53 -3.63 -0.01
N MET A 55 -6.46 -4.94 0.26
CA MET A 55 -7.58 -5.86 0.00
C MET A 55 -8.88 -5.39 0.68
N ALA A 56 -8.81 -4.98 1.95
CA ALA A 56 -9.97 -4.50 2.68
C ALA A 56 -10.52 -3.19 2.11
N SER A 57 -9.63 -2.28 1.67
CA SER A 57 -10.00 -1.03 1.00
C SER A 57 -10.71 -1.30 -0.32
N VAL A 58 -10.21 -2.19 -1.18
CA VAL A 58 -10.87 -2.55 -2.45
C VAL A 58 -12.25 -3.17 -2.19
N LYS A 59 -12.36 -4.07 -1.21
CA LYS A 59 -13.64 -4.68 -0.84
C LYS A 59 -14.64 -3.63 -0.34
N THR A 60 -14.17 -2.66 0.44
CA THR A 60 -15.00 -1.56 0.95
C THR A 60 -15.43 -0.62 -0.16
N ALA A 61 -14.51 -0.24 -1.05
CA ALA A 61 -14.79 0.54 -2.24
C ALA A 61 -15.88 -0.12 -3.08
N ASN A 62 -15.74 -1.42 -3.36
CA ASN A 62 -16.72 -2.15 -4.16
C ASN A 62 -18.15 -2.08 -3.57
N ASN A 63 -18.27 -2.31 -2.27
CA ASN A 63 -19.56 -2.16 -1.57
C ASN A 63 -20.09 -0.72 -1.61
N LEU A 64 -19.19 0.27 -1.50
CA LEU A 64 -19.55 1.69 -1.56
C LEU A 64 -20.08 2.08 -2.94
N VAL A 65 -19.39 1.69 -4.02
CA VAL A 65 -19.83 2.03 -5.38
C VAL A 65 -21.12 1.32 -5.72
N TYR A 66 -21.25 0.04 -5.32
CA TYR A 66 -22.50 -0.68 -5.47
C TYR A 66 -23.65 0.03 -4.75
N ALA A 67 -23.44 0.47 -3.51
CA ALA A 67 -24.47 1.22 -2.78
C ALA A 67 -24.82 2.54 -3.49
N ARG A 68 -23.83 3.28 -4.00
CA ARG A 68 -24.04 4.50 -4.78
C ARG A 68 -24.82 4.25 -6.06
N SER A 69 -24.53 3.16 -6.79
CA SER A 69 -25.22 2.84 -8.04
C SER A 69 -26.71 2.51 -7.85
N GLN A 70 -27.14 2.17 -6.64
CA GLN A 70 -28.55 1.90 -6.31
C GLN A 70 -29.28 3.15 -5.80
N MET A 71 -28.57 4.25 -5.55
CA MET A 71 -29.16 5.49 -5.06
C MET A 71 -29.63 6.36 -6.23
N THR A 72 -30.83 6.91 -6.13
CA THR A 72 -31.44 7.76 -7.18
C THR A 72 -30.74 9.09 -7.40
N SER A 73 -29.81 9.48 -6.52
CA SER A 73 -29.06 10.73 -6.62
C SER A 73 -27.87 10.65 -7.58
N PHE A 74 -27.42 9.44 -7.93
CA PHE A 74 -26.35 9.21 -8.91
C PHE A 74 -26.97 8.77 -10.23
N GLN A 75 -26.39 9.19 -11.36
CA GLN A 75 -26.83 8.70 -12.66
C GLN A 75 -26.11 7.39 -12.96
N VAL A 76 -26.86 6.44 -13.53
CA VAL A 76 -26.30 5.18 -14.02
C VAL A 76 -26.77 4.96 -15.44
N GLN A 77 -25.86 4.52 -16.31
CA GLN A 77 -26.20 4.18 -17.69
C GLN A 77 -25.68 2.78 -18.04
N PRO A 78 -26.45 2.00 -18.81
CA PRO A 78 -25.96 0.73 -19.36
C PRO A 78 -24.94 0.98 -20.46
N VAL A 79 -23.91 0.14 -20.54
CA VAL A 79 -22.95 0.18 -21.64
C VAL A 79 -23.56 -0.46 -22.88
N THR A 80 -23.41 0.20 -24.04
CA THR A 80 -24.00 -0.29 -25.29
C THR A 80 -23.48 -1.68 -25.66
N ASN A 81 -24.39 -2.62 -25.97
CA ASN A 81 -24.11 -4.03 -26.29
C ASN A 81 -23.44 -4.84 -25.16
N ARG A 82 -23.55 -4.39 -23.90
CA ARG A 82 -22.94 -5.04 -22.74
C ARG A 82 -23.87 -4.98 -21.53
N ASP A 83 -24.75 -5.98 -21.43
CA ASP A 83 -25.71 -6.10 -20.30
C ASP A 83 -25.04 -6.37 -18.95
N ASP A 84 -23.76 -6.76 -18.97
CA ASP A 84 -22.97 -7.00 -17.76
C ASP A 84 -22.37 -5.72 -17.17
N LEU A 85 -22.40 -4.59 -17.88
CA LEU A 85 -21.71 -3.36 -17.50
C LEU A 85 -22.68 -2.18 -17.32
N ILE A 86 -22.44 -1.40 -16.27
CA ILE A 86 -23.06 -0.09 -16.05
C ILE A 86 -21.97 0.94 -15.75
N ASP A 87 -22.11 2.14 -16.29
CA ASP A 87 -21.26 3.28 -15.94
C ASP A 87 -22.03 4.16 -14.94
N VAL A 88 -21.33 4.68 -13.93
CA VAL A 88 -21.88 5.47 -12.82
C VAL A 88 -21.24 6.86 -12.81
N ASP A 89 -22.10 7.88 -12.80
CA ASP A 89 -21.73 9.28 -12.61
C ASP A 89 -21.85 9.60 -11.10
N LEU A 90 -20.72 9.94 -10.49
CA LEU A 90 -20.55 10.10 -9.04
C LEU A 90 -20.77 11.53 -8.56
N ASP A 91 -20.66 12.54 -9.41
CA ASP A 91 -20.83 13.94 -9.02
C ASP A 91 -21.96 14.66 -9.77
N ASN A 92 -22.65 13.93 -10.65
CA ASN A 92 -23.75 14.37 -11.47
C ASN A 92 -23.36 15.54 -12.38
N ASP A 93 -22.12 15.54 -12.90
CA ASP A 93 -21.63 16.50 -13.88
C ASP A 93 -21.86 16.05 -15.35
N GLY A 94 -22.34 14.82 -15.55
CA GLY A 94 -22.60 14.21 -16.85
C GLY A 94 -21.42 13.47 -17.47
N VAL A 95 -20.28 13.42 -16.78
CA VAL A 95 -19.18 12.49 -17.02
C VAL A 95 -19.43 11.23 -16.18
N TYR A 96 -18.94 10.09 -16.66
CA TYR A 96 -19.07 8.84 -15.94
C TYR A 96 -17.68 8.42 -15.47
N GLU A 97 -17.49 8.41 -14.15
CA GLU A 97 -16.16 8.19 -13.56
C GLU A 97 -15.85 6.72 -13.43
N THR A 98 -16.85 5.87 -13.19
CA THR A 98 -16.58 4.47 -12.85
C THR A 98 -17.52 3.50 -13.55
N ARG A 99 -17.00 2.31 -13.83
CA ARG A 99 -17.73 1.18 -14.38
C ARG A 99 -17.90 0.09 -13.34
N LEU A 100 -19.11 -0.43 -13.27
CA LEU A 100 -19.43 -1.65 -12.55
C LEU A 100 -19.75 -2.77 -13.53
N LYS A 101 -19.20 -3.94 -13.26
CA LYS A 101 -19.53 -5.20 -13.89
C LYS A 101 -20.29 -6.10 -12.93
N TRP A 102 -21.52 -6.47 -13.30
CA TRP A 102 -22.45 -7.21 -12.44
C TRP A 102 -22.68 -6.55 -11.06
N GLY A 103 -22.65 -5.22 -11.00
CA GLY A 103 -22.81 -4.46 -9.76
C GLY A 103 -21.53 -4.37 -8.91
N TYR A 104 -20.39 -4.84 -9.41
CA TYR A 104 -19.11 -4.75 -8.71
C TYR A 104 -18.11 -3.94 -9.52
N LEU A 105 -17.13 -3.31 -8.87
CA LEU A 105 -16.05 -2.59 -9.55
C LEU A 105 -15.47 -3.41 -10.71
N ASP A 106 -15.35 -2.78 -11.88
CA ASP A 106 -14.60 -3.37 -12.99
C ASP A 106 -13.11 -3.43 -12.64
N ASN A 107 -12.41 -4.41 -13.20
CA ASN A 107 -11.05 -4.72 -12.79
C ASN A 107 -10.08 -3.61 -13.20
N THR A 108 -10.42 -2.83 -14.24
CA THR A 108 -9.66 -1.65 -14.66
C THR A 108 -9.82 -0.48 -13.71
N ASP A 109 -11.02 -0.30 -13.14
CA ASP A 109 -11.40 0.92 -12.41
C ASP A 109 -11.12 0.82 -10.91
N ILE A 110 -10.56 -0.30 -10.45
CA ILE A 110 -10.17 -0.47 -9.04
C ILE A 110 -9.21 0.63 -8.59
N GLU A 111 -8.27 1.01 -9.45
CA GLU A 111 -7.23 1.99 -9.14
C GLU A 111 -7.79 3.39 -8.85
N GLU A 112 -8.95 3.73 -9.41
CA GLU A 112 -9.62 5.02 -9.20
C GLU A 112 -10.24 5.13 -7.80
N TRP A 113 -10.51 3.98 -7.16
CA TRP A 113 -11.20 3.90 -5.88
C TRP A 113 -10.31 3.65 -4.68
N ILE A 114 -9.02 3.42 -4.90
CA ILE A 114 -8.05 3.16 -3.85
C ILE A 114 -6.89 4.15 -3.95
N ASN A 115 -6.41 4.61 -2.80
CA ASN A 115 -5.17 5.36 -2.74
C ASN A 115 -4.04 4.38 -2.44
N LEU A 116 -3.14 4.18 -3.42
CA LEU A 116 -1.98 3.32 -3.30
C LEU A 116 -0.73 4.17 -3.19
N ASP A 117 0.18 3.78 -2.29
CA ASP A 117 1.53 4.32 -2.24
C ASP A 117 2.31 3.89 -3.50
N ASP A 118 3.28 4.72 -3.93
CA ASP A 118 4.16 4.49 -5.10
C ASP A 118 4.96 3.17 -5.05
N VAL A 119 4.98 2.51 -3.89
CA VAL A 119 5.62 1.20 -3.70
C VAL A 119 4.80 0.06 -4.33
N PHE A 120 3.51 0.27 -4.56
CA PHE A 120 2.64 -0.72 -5.17
C PHE A 120 2.65 -0.61 -6.68
N THR A 121 2.70 -1.75 -7.35
CA THR A 121 2.52 -1.86 -8.78
C THR A 121 1.21 -2.59 -9.06
N ILE A 122 0.50 -2.14 -10.10
CA ILE A 122 -0.71 -2.79 -10.60
C ILE A 122 -0.37 -3.53 -11.88
N GLN A 123 -0.68 -4.81 -11.92
CA GLN A 123 -0.56 -5.65 -13.10
C GLN A 123 -1.94 -6.16 -13.49
N TYR A 124 -2.38 -5.83 -14.71
CA TYR A 124 -3.62 -6.35 -15.28
C TYR A 124 -3.35 -7.63 -16.07
N GLN A 125 -4.20 -8.64 -15.91
CA GLN A 125 -4.17 -9.86 -16.71
C GLN A 125 -5.55 -10.14 -17.30
N GLY A 126 -5.74 -9.66 -18.53
CA GLY A 126 -6.99 -9.80 -19.27
C GLY A 126 -8.11 -8.97 -18.64
N ILE A 127 -9.34 -9.53 -18.67
CA ILE A 127 -10.58 -8.85 -18.25
C ILE A 127 -11.12 -9.35 -16.90
N ALA A 128 -10.30 -10.11 -16.17
CA ALA A 128 -10.76 -10.84 -15.00
C ALA A 128 -9.81 -10.75 -13.80
N PHE A 129 -8.54 -10.43 -14.00
CA PHE A 129 -7.54 -10.47 -12.93
C PHE A 129 -6.77 -9.16 -12.87
N THR A 130 -6.71 -8.60 -11.66
CA THR A 130 -5.88 -7.44 -11.32
C THR A 130 -5.02 -7.81 -10.11
N TYR A 131 -3.71 -7.68 -10.27
CA TYR A 131 -2.71 -7.94 -9.24
C TYR A 131 -2.23 -6.59 -8.71
N ILE A 132 -2.26 -6.40 -7.40
CA ILE A 132 -1.77 -5.19 -6.72
C ILE A 132 -0.78 -5.64 -5.67
N GLY A 133 0.49 -5.25 -5.80
CA GLY A 133 1.51 -5.78 -4.91
C GLY A 133 2.87 -5.15 -5.07
N TYR A 134 3.84 -5.75 -4.38
CA TYR A 134 5.23 -5.31 -4.41
C TYR A 134 5.93 -5.93 -5.62
N ASP A 135 6.44 -5.07 -6.49
CA ASP A 135 7.34 -5.44 -7.59
C ASP A 135 8.79 -5.41 -7.06
N LYS A 136 9.36 -6.58 -6.75
CA LYS A 136 10.68 -6.67 -6.10
C LYS A 136 11.83 -6.56 -7.09
N ASP A 137 11.61 -6.95 -8.34
CA ASP A 137 12.63 -6.93 -9.39
C ASP A 137 12.48 -5.75 -10.36
N GLY A 138 11.38 -4.97 -10.25
CA GLY A 138 11.14 -3.76 -11.01
C GLY A 138 10.71 -4.02 -12.45
N ASN A 139 10.20 -5.22 -12.75
CA ASN A 139 9.84 -5.65 -14.10
C ASN A 139 8.36 -5.41 -14.46
N GLY A 140 7.55 -4.91 -13.53
CA GLY A 140 6.11 -4.68 -13.66
C GLY A 140 5.24 -5.95 -13.55
N GLN A 141 5.80 -7.10 -13.17
CA GLN A 141 5.15 -8.41 -13.11
C GLN A 141 4.96 -8.91 -11.67
N VAL A 142 4.22 -8.14 -10.89
CA VAL A 142 3.83 -8.44 -9.49
C VAL A 142 3.46 -9.90 -9.21
N ALA A 143 2.82 -10.60 -10.17
CA ALA A 143 2.41 -11.99 -10.02
C ALA A 143 3.58 -12.97 -9.79
N ASN A 144 4.80 -12.68 -10.28
CA ASN A 144 5.95 -13.57 -10.14
C ASN A 144 6.60 -13.49 -8.74
N ASP A 145 6.39 -12.38 -8.03
CA ASP A 145 7.03 -12.06 -6.75
C ASP A 145 6.29 -12.66 -5.55
N ASN A 146 5.09 -13.20 -5.75
CA ASN A 146 4.26 -13.82 -4.71
C ASN A 146 4.00 -12.93 -3.48
N CYS A 147 4.01 -11.60 -3.66
CA CYS A 147 3.70 -10.62 -2.62
C CYS A 147 2.65 -9.62 -3.13
N TYR A 148 1.41 -10.10 -3.25
CA TYR A 148 0.34 -9.35 -3.89
C TYR A 148 -1.06 -9.67 -3.39
N PHE A 149 -1.96 -8.75 -3.64
CA PHE A 149 -3.40 -8.92 -3.60
C PHE A 149 -3.92 -9.16 -5.02
N LEU A 150 -4.73 -10.21 -5.20
CA LEU A 150 -5.42 -10.56 -6.43
C LEU A 150 -6.90 -10.25 -6.30
N TYR A 151 -7.36 -9.34 -7.15
CA TYR A 151 -8.76 -9.14 -7.43
C TYR A 151 -9.18 -9.99 -8.62
N THR A 152 -10.16 -10.86 -8.41
CA THR A 152 -10.84 -11.58 -9.50
C THR A 152 -12.20 -10.97 -9.74
N GLN A 153 -12.44 -10.50 -10.97
CA GLN A 153 -13.69 -9.89 -11.41
C GLN A 153 -14.89 -10.82 -11.19
N ALA A 154 -16.06 -10.24 -10.92
CA ALA A 154 -17.33 -10.95 -10.94
C ALA A 154 -17.55 -11.66 -12.29
N ALA A 155 -17.79 -12.96 -12.25
CA ALA A 155 -17.97 -13.76 -13.46
C ALA A 155 -19.38 -13.62 -14.05
N ASN A 156 -20.39 -13.42 -13.21
CA ASN A 156 -21.81 -13.25 -13.56
C ASN A 156 -22.58 -12.65 -12.37
N ALA A 157 -23.86 -12.34 -12.56
CA ALA A 157 -24.75 -11.77 -11.54
C ALA A 157 -24.82 -12.57 -10.22
N THR A 158 -24.50 -13.87 -10.23
CA THR A 158 -24.55 -14.74 -9.04
C THR A 158 -23.17 -15.09 -8.48
N THR A 159 -22.10 -14.73 -9.17
CA THR A 159 -20.72 -15.07 -8.79
C THR A 159 -19.97 -13.79 -8.46
N PRO A 160 -19.91 -13.39 -7.18
CA PRO A 160 -19.26 -12.16 -6.76
C PRO A 160 -17.74 -12.20 -7.02
N PRO A 161 -17.07 -11.04 -6.98
CA PRO A 161 -15.62 -10.99 -7.12
C PRO A 161 -14.93 -11.70 -5.96
N LYS A 162 -13.73 -12.23 -6.23
CA LYS A 162 -12.88 -12.86 -5.22
C LYS A 162 -11.73 -11.93 -4.85
N TYR A 163 -11.40 -11.96 -3.57
CA TYR A 163 -10.34 -11.18 -2.95
C TYR A 163 -9.37 -12.17 -2.32
N GLN A 164 -8.14 -12.24 -2.82
CA GLN A 164 -7.14 -13.19 -2.34
C GLN A 164 -5.79 -12.51 -2.16
N THR A 165 -5.06 -12.83 -1.10
CA THR A 165 -3.69 -12.38 -0.90
C THR A 165 -2.73 -13.56 -1.06
N VAL A 166 -1.60 -13.29 -1.70
CA VAL A 166 -0.46 -14.21 -1.79
C VAL A 166 0.71 -13.49 -1.13
N LEU A 167 1.19 -14.07 -0.03
CA LEU A 167 2.15 -13.45 0.88
C LEU A 167 3.47 -14.24 1.00
N SER A 168 3.56 -15.42 0.36
CA SER A 168 4.72 -16.31 0.51
C SER A 168 6.03 -15.72 0.00
N GLY A 169 5.94 -14.70 -0.86
CA GLY A 169 7.07 -13.96 -1.37
C GLY A 169 7.19 -12.57 -0.77
N CYS A 170 6.48 -12.21 0.30
CA CYS A 170 6.72 -10.98 1.05
C CYS A 170 7.99 -11.13 1.92
#